data_AF-A0A2A6Z735-F1
#
_entry.id   AF-A0A2A6Z735-F1
#
_cell.length_a   1.000
_cell.length_b   1.000
_cell.length_c   1.000
_cell.angle_alpha   90.00
_cell.angle_beta   90.00
_cell.angle_gamma   90.00
#
_symmetry.space_group_name_H-M   'P 1'
#
loop_
_entity.id
_entity.type
_entity.pdbx_description
1 polymer ?
#
loop_
_entity_poly.entity_id
_entity_poly.type
_entity_poly.pdbx_seq_one_letter_code
_entity_poly.pdbx_strand_id
1 'polypeptide(L)'
;MTDYTISFKLSNETVYACYRGRFWRWDGSIWKGSRIMTHRFELARAADKNLTPQAFLTNGAEFAPLDEYEIDCAMLDALKNAKPCKNAPIEPVEEHPTPSTQCLDAATAAESQTAASPTAPEGSSPTTETADAANGSDAPGNATGKNAALSATSGSSLSNPAAPTFDFGADDQTNALLLQDAQTFIVSTTARIMAAKHAHDLCANNKNGTWGKWCATVGISRDTGDRLVNIAAQCGNIQIEGTSILDVQPLKLLYAAAKPSTPEVVKQAVFTGDITTYKEYQKLMAQLKAEKERADAAEAHLEAANADINGLAERAQKAETERDKARADQLSTAKDCNRLGLKVSQEKDRADKAEARAKDAENQLSGSRQVAEAAKLRADKLQEENAALKKQPIAAVVDEEEVDRRAGEKAYEIAAGMTADYKAQQEQDARDAYDSIILAGRSITSIVQSAKMQFRKLPNDQRETAINQFVHTLASAQGEVSACL
;
A
#
# COMPACT_ATOMS: atom_id res chain seq x y z
N MET A 1 -0.29 -26.08 -0.29
CA MET A 1 -0.89 -24.90 -0.94
C MET A 1 -2.38 -25.08 -0.83
N THR A 2 -3.07 -24.19 -0.14
CA THR A 2 -4.51 -24.28 0.10
C THR A 2 -5.24 -24.08 -1.25
N ASP A 3 -6.05 -25.06 -1.65
CA ASP A 3 -6.78 -25.02 -2.94
C ASP A 3 -7.96 -24.04 -2.94
N TYR A 4 -8.08 -23.23 -1.90
CA TYR A 4 -9.17 -22.29 -1.67
C TYR A 4 -8.65 -20.90 -1.29
N THR A 5 -9.36 -19.88 -1.74
CA THR A 5 -9.20 -18.48 -1.31
C THR A 5 -10.57 -17.96 -0.93
N ILE A 6 -10.77 -17.55 0.33
CA ILE A 6 -12.03 -16.97 0.81
C ILE A 6 -11.79 -15.50 1.09
N SER A 7 -12.69 -14.64 0.63
CA SER A 7 -12.51 -13.19 0.74
C SER A 7 -13.85 -12.48 0.90
N PHE A 8 -13.86 -11.47 1.75
CA PHE A 8 -14.99 -10.61 2.01
C PHE A 8 -14.99 -9.44 1.02
N LYS A 9 -16.07 -9.28 0.25
CA LYS A 9 -16.21 -8.15 -0.68
C LYS A 9 -16.65 -6.90 0.09
N LEU A 10 -15.83 -5.86 0.05
CA LEU A 10 -16.03 -4.65 0.84
C LEU A 10 -17.27 -3.84 0.43
N SER A 11 -17.69 -3.93 -0.84
CA SER A 11 -18.77 -3.08 -1.37
C SER A 11 -20.18 -3.56 -1.03
N ASN A 12 -20.37 -4.86 -0.79
CA ASN A 12 -21.68 -5.47 -0.58
C ASN A 12 -21.69 -6.48 0.58
N GLU A 13 -20.65 -6.41 1.42
CA GLU A 13 -20.47 -7.19 2.64
C GLU A 13 -20.70 -8.71 2.48
N THR A 14 -20.43 -9.22 1.28
CA THR A 14 -20.69 -10.62 0.92
C THR A 14 -19.38 -11.39 0.86
N VAL A 15 -19.36 -12.60 1.45
CA VAL A 15 -18.20 -13.50 1.36
C VAL A 15 -18.22 -14.26 0.05
N TYR A 16 -17.10 -14.25 -0.66
CA TYR A 16 -16.86 -15.03 -1.86
C TYR A 16 -15.70 -16.01 -1.64
N ALA A 17 -15.71 -17.11 -2.39
CA ALA A 17 -14.61 -18.05 -2.37
C ALA A 17 -14.23 -18.50 -3.79
N CYS A 18 -12.93 -18.65 -4.04
CA CYS A 18 -12.40 -19.38 -5.17
C CYS A 18 -11.97 -20.76 -4.67
N TYR A 19 -12.64 -21.82 -5.12
CA TYR A 19 -12.28 -23.19 -4.79
C TYR A 19 -12.36 -24.06 -6.04
N ARG A 20 -11.27 -24.79 -6.33
CA ARG A 20 -11.13 -25.64 -7.54
C ARG A 20 -11.39 -24.87 -8.84
N GLY A 21 -10.92 -23.62 -8.91
CA GLY A 21 -11.05 -22.74 -10.09
C GLY A 21 -12.46 -22.22 -10.35
N ARG A 22 -13.37 -22.26 -9.36
CA ARG A 22 -14.73 -21.72 -9.47
C ARG A 22 -15.00 -20.71 -8.37
N PHE A 23 -15.83 -19.73 -8.69
CA PHE A 23 -16.30 -18.73 -7.74
C PHE A 23 -17.59 -19.16 -7.05
N TRP A 24 -17.62 -18.96 -5.74
CA TRP A 24 -18.72 -19.26 -4.85
C TRP A 24 -19.08 -18.01 -4.07
N ARG A 25 -20.36 -17.87 -3.72
CA ARG A 25 -20.92 -16.83 -2.86
C ARG A 25 -21.51 -17.50 -1.63
N TRP A 26 -21.18 -16.97 -0.46
CA TRP A 26 -21.80 -17.38 0.80
C TRP A 26 -23.14 -16.69 0.97
N ASP A 27 -24.18 -17.44 1.35
CA ASP A 27 -25.51 -16.88 1.65
C ASP A 27 -25.86 -16.89 3.14
N GLY A 28 -24.90 -17.21 4.01
CA GLY A 28 -25.07 -17.37 5.45
C GLY A 28 -25.16 -18.82 5.91
N SER A 29 -25.49 -19.76 5.02
CA SER A 29 -25.63 -21.18 5.37
C SER A 29 -25.02 -22.13 4.32
N ILE A 30 -25.07 -21.79 3.04
CA ILE A 30 -24.58 -22.61 1.94
C ILE A 30 -23.78 -21.79 0.92
N TRP A 31 -22.88 -22.49 0.22
CA TRP A 31 -22.15 -21.91 -0.90
C TRP A 31 -22.91 -22.09 -2.21
N LYS A 32 -23.20 -20.96 -2.87
CA LYS A 32 -23.84 -20.93 -4.20
C LYS A 32 -22.82 -20.52 -5.25
N GLY A 33 -22.82 -21.16 -6.42
CA GLY A 33 -21.93 -20.79 -7.52
C GLY A 33 -22.22 -19.35 -7.98
N SER A 34 -21.21 -18.49 -8.02
CA SER A 34 -21.36 -17.08 -8.39
C SER A 34 -21.04 -16.84 -9.86
N ARG A 35 -22.07 -16.75 -10.71
CA ARG A 35 -21.89 -16.37 -12.13
C ARG A 35 -21.41 -14.93 -12.29
N ILE A 36 -21.87 -14.03 -11.42
CA ILE A 36 -21.46 -12.62 -11.42
C ILE A 36 -19.95 -12.52 -11.22
N MET A 37 -19.41 -13.25 -10.24
CA MET A 37 -17.98 -13.20 -9.94
C MET A 37 -17.14 -13.86 -11.05
N THR A 38 -17.63 -14.95 -11.64
CA THR A 38 -17.02 -15.52 -12.83
C THR A 38 -16.93 -14.52 -13.98
N HIS A 39 -18.01 -13.77 -14.25
CA HIS A 39 -18.02 -12.78 -15.32
C HIS A 39 -17.06 -11.61 -15.05
N ARG A 40 -17.02 -11.10 -13.81
CA ARG A 40 -16.07 -10.03 -13.43
C ARG A 40 -14.62 -10.50 -13.54
N PHE A 41 -14.33 -11.74 -13.15
CA PHE A 41 -13.01 -12.33 -13.34
C PHE A 41 -12.64 -12.44 -14.82
N GLU A 42 -13.56 -12.89 -15.68
CA GLU A 42 -13.31 -12.99 -17.12
C GLU A 42 -13.02 -11.63 -17.76
N LEU A 43 -13.73 -10.57 -17.34
CA LEU A 43 -13.46 -9.19 -17.76
C LEU A 43 -12.08 -8.72 -17.27
N ALA A 44 -11.75 -8.95 -15.99
CA ALA A 44 -10.44 -8.60 -15.44
C ALA A 44 -9.30 -9.37 -16.13
N ARG A 45 -9.52 -10.65 -16.46
CA ARG A 45 -8.58 -11.49 -17.19
C ARG A 45 -8.41 -11.07 -18.65
N ALA A 46 -9.42 -10.42 -19.24
CA ALA A 46 -9.28 -9.84 -20.57
C ALA A 46 -8.30 -8.65 -20.58
N ALA A 47 -8.24 -7.89 -19.48
CA ALA A 47 -7.27 -6.82 -19.27
C ALA A 47 -5.90 -7.34 -18.82
N ASP A 48 -5.84 -8.39 -18.00
CA ASP A 48 -4.61 -9.06 -17.56
C ASP A 48 -4.68 -10.58 -17.77
N LYS A 49 -3.99 -11.06 -18.81
CA LYS A 49 -4.00 -12.47 -19.21
C LYS A 49 -3.38 -13.41 -18.17
N ASN A 50 -2.58 -12.90 -17.24
CA ASN A 50 -1.91 -13.69 -16.20
C ASN A 50 -2.68 -13.73 -14.87
N LEU A 51 -3.83 -13.05 -14.80
CA LEU A 51 -4.64 -12.99 -13.59
C LEU A 51 -5.24 -14.36 -13.25
N THR A 52 -4.84 -14.91 -12.10
CA THR A 52 -5.38 -16.18 -11.60
C THR A 52 -6.68 -15.94 -10.81
N PRO A 53 -7.60 -16.92 -10.77
CA PRO A 53 -8.84 -16.81 -10.00
C PRO A 53 -8.62 -16.51 -8.51
N GLN A 54 -7.56 -17.07 -7.92
CA GLN A 54 -7.17 -16.78 -6.54
C GLN A 54 -6.67 -15.34 -6.38
N ALA A 55 -5.76 -14.88 -7.25
CA ALA A 55 -5.21 -13.52 -7.20
C ALA A 55 -6.31 -12.46 -7.37
N PHE A 56 -7.34 -12.75 -8.15
CA PHE A 56 -8.49 -11.86 -8.32
C PHE A 56 -9.23 -11.60 -7.00
N LEU A 57 -9.40 -12.61 -6.14
CA LEU A 57 -10.01 -12.44 -4.81
C LEU A 57 -9.04 -11.90 -3.76
N THR A 58 -7.74 -11.80 -4.07
CA THR A 58 -6.74 -11.19 -3.19
C THR A 58 -6.54 -9.69 -3.48
N ASN A 59 -7.32 -9.10 -4.38
CA ASN A 59 -7.25 -7.67 -4.67
C ASN A 59 -7.80 -6.83 -3.51
N GLY A 60 -6.89 -6.30 -2.69
CA GLY A 60 -7.18 -5.48 -1.50
C GLY A 60 -8.02 -4.20 -1.75
N ALA A 61 -8.24 -3.81 -3.00
CA ALA A 61 -9.12 -2.68 -3.33
C ALA A 61 -10.62 -3.07 -3.28
N GLU A 62 -10.96 -4.32 -3.58
CA GLU A 62 -12.36 -4.79 -3.64
C GLU A 62 -12.65 -5.93 -2.64
N PHE A 63 -11.64 -6.70 -2.29
CA PHE A 63 -11.76 -7.91 -1.47
C PHE A 63 -10.76 -7.88 -0.31
N ALA A 64 -11.24 -8.24 0.88
CA ALA A 64 -10.42 -8.51 2.06
C ALA A 64 -10.29 -10.03 2.21
N PRO A 65 -9.12 -10.63 1.94
CA PRO A 65 -8.89 -12.06 2.18
C PRO A 65 -9.09 -12.39 3.65
N LEU A 66 -9.91 -13.41 3.92
CA LEU A 66 -10.10 -13.91 5.28
C LEU A 66 -8.95 -14.86 5.60
N ASP A 67 -8.35 -14.71 6.78
CA ASP A 67 -7.33 -15.62 7.24
C ASP A 67 -7.91 -16.93 7.79
N GLU A 68 -7.05 -17.91 8.09
CA GLU A 68 -7.48 -19.22 8.57
C GLU A 68 -8.15 -19.19 9.95
N TYR A 69 -8.02 -18.11 10.72
CA TYR A 69 -8.66 -17.90 12.02
C TYR A 69 -10.01 -17.18 11.92
N GLU A 70 -10.23 -16.41 10.85
CA GLU A 70 -11.48 -15.73 10.53
C GLU A 70 -12.48 -16.62 9.76
N ILE A 71 -11.99 -17.71 9.16
CA ILE A 71 -12.81 -18.67 8.44
C ILE A 71 -13.44 -19.68 9.42
N ASP A 72 -14.75 -19.59 9.63
CA ASP A 72 -15.51 -20.58 10.40
C ASP A 72 -15.35 -22.00 9.81
N CYS A 73 -15.05 -22.98 10.66
CA CYS A 73 -14.96 -24.40 10.31
C CYS A 73 -16.20 -24.90 9.54
N ALA A 74 -17.41 -24.49 9.95
CA ALA A 74 -18.65 -24.87 9.29
C ALA A 74 -18.76 -24.28 7.87
N MET A 75 -18.28 -23.05 7.69
CA MET A 75 -18.23 -22.40 6.38
C MET A 75 -17.24 -23.11 5.45
N LEU A 76 -16.07 -23.50 5.97
CA LEU A 76 -15.05 -24.22 5.21
C LEU A 76 -15.52 -25.64 4.83
N ASP A 77 -16.17 -26.35 5.73
CA ASP A 77 -16.74 -27.67 5.46
C ASP A 77 -17.90 -27.59 4.47
N ALA A 78 -18.74 -26.55 4.55
CA ALA A 78 -19.75 -26.28 3.54
C ALA A 78 -19.13 -26.01 2.16
N LEU A 79 -17.96 -25.35 2.08
CA LEU A 79 -17.28 -25.06 0.81
C LEU A 79 -16.74 -26.33 0.16
N LYS A 80 -16.12 -27.21 0.96
CA LYS A 80 -15.61 -28.51 0.49
C LYS A 80 -16.74 -29.41 -0.03
N ASN A 81 -17.92 -29.31 0.56
CA ASN A 81 -19.10 -30.09 0.18
C ASN A 81 -20.00 -29.40 -0.86
N ALA A 82 -19.64 -28.20 -1.31
CA ALA A 82 -20.46 -27.40 -2.23
C ALA A 82 -20.57 -28.09 -3.60
N LYS A 83 -21.82 -28.30 -4.05
CA LYS A 83 -22.10 -28.86 -5.39
C LYS A 83 -22.44 -27.75 -6.37
N PRO A 84 -21.87 -27.74 -7.59
CA PRO A 84 -22.19 -26.74 -8.59
C PRO A 84 -23.69 -26.80 -8.95
N CYS A 85 -24.44 -25.74 -8.64
CA CYS A 85 -25.84 -25.64 -9.01
C CYS A 85 -25.93 -25.49 -10.53
N LYS A 86 -26.36 -26.53 -11.26
CA LYS A 86 -26.55 -26.42 -12.71
C LYS A 86 -27.79 -25.60 -13.10
N ASN A 87 -28.78 -25.44 -12.23
CA ASN A 87 -30.03 -24.72 -12.52
C ASN A 87 -30.67 -24.11 -11.25
N ALA A 88 -30.34 -22.86 -10.91
CA ALA A 88 -31.07 -22.09 -9.90
C ALA A 88 -31.56 -20.76 -10.52
N PRO A 89 -32.84 -20.38 -10.36
CA PRO A 89 -33.39 -19.13 -10.91
C PRO A 89 -32.68 -17.88 -10.39
N ILE A 90 -32.59 -16.88 -11.26
CA ILE A 90 -31.99 -15.56 -10.99
C ILE A 90 -32.94 -14.79 -10.08
N GLU A 91 -32.52 -14.51 -8.84
CA GLU A 91 -32.98 -13.29 -8.18
C GLU A 91 -32.04 -12.16 -8.61
N PRO A 92 -32.55 -11.15 -9.34
CA PRO A 92 -31.75 -10.01 -9.72
C PRO A 92 -31.65 -9.10 -8.49
N VAL A 93 -30.48 -9.08 -7.85
CA VAL A 93 -30.11 -7.90 -7.06
C VAL A 93 -29.43 -6.95 -8.04
N GLU A 94 -30.17 -5.93 -8.48
CA GLU A 94 -29.60 -4.77 -9.15
C GLU A 94 -28.60 -4.10 -8.20
N GLU A 95 -27.30 -4.19 -8.52
CA GLU A 95 -26.32 -3.23 -8.01
C GLU A 95 -26.44 -1.97 -8.87
N HIS A 96 -26.93 -0.87 -8.28
CA HIS A 96 -26.92 0.43 -8.93
C HIS A 96 -25.48 0.86 -9.25
N PRO A 97 -25.20 1.34 -10.48
CA PRO A 97 -23.87 1.81 -10.84
C PRO A 97 -23.57 3.14 -10.16
N THR A 98 -22.48 3.20 -9.38
CA THR A 98 -21.81 4.46 -9.08
C THR A 98 -21.19 5.02 -10.36
N PRO A 99 -21.38 6.31 -10.69
CA PRO A 99 -21.01 6.86 -11.98
C PRO A 99 -19.48 6.98 -12.07
N SER A 100 -18.88 6.21 -12.99
CA SER A 100 -17.55 6.54 -13.51
C SER A 100 -17.72 7.40 -14.76
N THR A 101 -17.04 8.53 -14.76
CA THR A 101 -16.90 9.49 -15.84
C THR A 101 -16.66 8.80 -17.18
N GLN A 102 -17.54 9.09 -18.13
CA GLN A 102 -17.44 8.71 -19.52
C GLN A 102 -16.20 9.35 -20.16
N CYS A 103 -15.40 8.54 -20.85
CA CYS A 103 -14.77 8.97 -22.09
C CYS A 103 -15.38 8.12 -23.21
N LEU A 104 -16.22 8.77 -24.01
CA LEU A 104 -16.61 8.33 -25.34
C LEU A 104 -15.44 8.59 -26.29
N ASP A 105 -15.10 7.57 -27.07
CA ASP A 105 -14.90 7.60 -28.52
C ASP A 105 -14.38 6.20 -28.92
N ALA A 106 -14.66 5.57 -30.05
CA ALA A 106 -15.69 5.60 -31.08
C ALA A 106 -15.17 4.60 -32.15
N ALA A 107 -16.00 3.63 -32.56
CA ALA A 107 -15.91 2.81 -33.78
C ALA A 107 -14.62 1.96 -34.00
N THR A 108 -14.67 0.68 -34.36
CA THR A 108 -15.37 0.12 -35.53
C THR A 108 -15.42 -1.42 -35.41
N ALA A 109 -16.51 -1.96 -35.95
CA ALA A 109 -16.89 -3.36 -36.07
C ALA A 109 -15.90 -4.28 -36.82
N ALA A 110 -15.98 -5.57 -36.50
CA ALA A 110 -16.12 -6.73 -37.42
C ALA A 110 -15.87 -8.01 -36.60
N GLU A 111 -16.93 -8.77 -36.30
CA GLU A 111 -17.25 -10.06 -36.96
C GLU A 111 -16.30 -11.20 -36.55
N SER A 112 -16.81 -12.15 -35.76
CA SER A 112 -17.25 -13.49 -36.22
C SER A 112 -16.04 -14.38 -36.57
N GLN A 113 -15.90 -15.63 -36.15
CA GLN A 113 -16.83 -16.62 -35.60
C GLN A 113 -15.99 -17.89 -35.30
N THR A 114 -16.47 -18.71 -34.37
CA THR A 114 -16.60 -20.18 -34.48
C THR A 114 -15.32 -20.97 -34.81
N ALA A 115 -14.70 -21.58 -33.79
CA ALA A 115 -14.96 -22.93 -33.30
C ALA A 115 -14.52 -24.06 -34.27
N ALA A 116 -13.62 -24.92 -33.80
CA ALA A 116 -13.95 -26.31 -33.51
C ALA A 116 -12.67 -27.07 -33.10
N SER A 117 -12.73 -27.68 -31.92
CA SER A 117 -11.93 -28.83 -31.49
C SER A 117 -12.19 -30.07 -32.38
N PRO A 118 -11.80 -31.28 -31.97
CA PRO A 118 -10.52 -31.80 -31.47
C PRO A 118 -10.03 -32.87 -32.48
N THR A 119 -9.02 -33.71 -32.22
CA THR A 119 -9.21 -35.10 -31.73
C THR A 119 -7.82 -35.72 -31.57
N ALA A 120 -7.60 -36.44 -30.46
CA ALA A 120 -6.55 -37.43 -30.23
C ALA A 120 -6.76 -38.66 -31.18
N PRO A 121 -6.07 -39.83 -31.14
CA PRO A 121 -5.30 -40.41 -30.03
C PRO A 121 -4.03 -41.21 -30.39
N GLU A 122 -3.35 -41.62 -29.32
CA GLU A 122 -2.57 -42.86 -29.04
C GLU A 122 -1.66 -43.53 -30.08
N GLY A 123 -0.49 -43.96 -29.59
CA GLY A 123 0.26 -45.06 -30.19
C GLY A 123 1.70 -45.23 -29.68
N SER A 124 1.87 -46.02 -28.62
CA SER A 124 2.95 -47.00 -28.39
C SER A 124 4.45 -46.62 -28.45
N SER A 125 5.11 -46.79 -27.30
CA SER A 125 6.50 -47.28 -27.10
C SER A 125 6.68 -48.71 -27.69
N PRO A 126 7.86 -49.38 -27.75
CA PRO A 126 9.14 -49.15 -27.03
C PRO A 126 10.40 -49.30 -27.94
N THR A 127 11.65 -49.21 -27.43
CA THR A 127 12.52 -50.39 -27.15
C THR A 127 13.92 -49.92 -26.69
N THR A 128 14.52 -50.80 -25.88
CA THR A 128 15.78 -50.90 -25.11
C THR A 128 17.14 -50.79 -25.82
N GLU A 129 18.19 -50.42 -25.06
CA GLU A 129 19.48 -51.13 -24.76
C GLU A 129 20.42 -50.12 -24.05
N THR A 130 21.00 -50.30 -22.85
CA THR A 130 21.81 -51.33 -22.16
C THR A 130 23.32 -51.26 -22.47
N ALA A 131 24.12 -51.06 -21.40
CA ALA A 131 25.49 -51.53 -21.07
C ALA A 131 26.29 -50.41 -20.36
N ASP A 132 26.52 -50.50 -19.04
CA ASP A 132 27.70 -51.11 -18.36
C ASP A 132 29.00 -50.31 -18.57
N ALA A 133 29.97 -50.20 -17.67
CA ALA A 133 30.21 -50.35 -16.23
C ALA A 133 31.73 -50.11 -16.09
N ALA A 134 32.22 -49.49 -15.01
CA ALA A 134 33.49 -49.88 -14.40
C ALA A 134 33.81 -49.08 -13.13
N ASN A 135 34.29 -49.88 -12.18
CA ASN A 135 34.66 -49.63 -10.80
C ASN A 135 36.10 -49.09 -10.65
N GLY A 136 36.46 -48.58 -9.47
CA GLY A 136 37.85 -48.21 -9.16
C GLY A 136 38.04 -47.58 -7.78
N SER A 137 38.13 -48.44 -6.77
CA SER A 137 38.71 -48.16 -5.44
C SER A 137 40.21 -48.45 -5.48
N ASP A 138 41.07 -47.70 -4.78
CA ASP A 138 42.30 -48.23 -4.17
C ASP A 138 43.10 -47.21 -3.31
N ALA A 139 43.52 -47.71 -2.15
CA ALA A 139 44.71 -47.37 -1.34
C ALA A 139 45.07 -48.67 -0.56
N PRO A 140 46.28 -48.92 -0.01
CA PRO A 140 47.39 -48.01 0.28
C PRO A 140 48.82 -48.55 -0.07
N GLY A 141 49.84 -47.70 0.10
CA GLY A 141 51.27 -48.04 -0.06
C GLY A 141 52.02 -48.18 1.28
N ASN A 142 52.72 -49.29 1.43
CA ASN A 142 53.67 -49.63 2.50
C ASN A 142 55.09 -49.19 2.11
N ALA A 143 55.90 -48.70 3.06
CA ALA A 143 57.33 -48.51 2.89
C ALA A 143 58.12 -48.97 4.13
N THR A 144 58.97 -49.95 3.85
CA THR A 144 59.95 -50.67 4.66
C THR A 144 61.12 -49.79 5.13
N GLY A 145 61.73 -50.11 6.29
CA GLY A 145 62.99 -49.46 6.68
C GLY A 145 63.69 -50.00 7.95
N LYS A 146 64.39 -51.14 7.81
CA LYS A 146 65.62 -51.57 8.52
C LYS A 146 65.63 -51.80 10.04
N ASN A 147 65.71 -53.09 10.39
CA ASN A 147 66.50 -53.58 11.52
C ASN A 147 67.99 -53.63 11.15
N ALA A 148 68.87 -53.22 12.07
CA ALA A 148 70.27 -53.61 12.11
C ALA A 148 70.65 -53.88 13.58
N ALA A 149 71.10 -55.11 13.83
CA ALA A 149 71.64 -55.56 15.11
C ALA A 149 73.18 -55.66 15.03
N LEU A 150 73.80 -55.87 16.20
CA LEU A 150 75.23 -56.07 16.53
C LEU A 150 75.91 -54.76 17.00
N SER A 151 76.68 -54.70 18.09
CA SER A 151 77.46 -55.74 18.77
C SER A 151 77.74 -55.37 20.25
N ALA A 152 78.09 -56.39 21.03
CA ALA A 152 78.46 -56.34 22.43
C ALA A 152 79.80 -55.63 22.69
N THR A 153 79.92 -55.02 23.87
CA THR A 153 81.22 -54.83 24.54
C THR A 153 81.00 -54.77 26.05
N SER A 154 81.76 -55.61 26.75
CA SER A 154 81.72 -55.85 28.19
C SER A 154 82.20 -54.67 29.03
N GLY A 155 81.62 -54.52 30.22
CA GLY A 155 82.14 -53.67 31.29
C GLY A 155 81.27 -53.72 32.53
N SER A 156 81.74 -54.43 33.57
CA SER A 156 81.18 -54.56 34.91
C SER A 156 80.54 -53.29 35.50
N SER A 157 79.43 -53.47 36.22
CA SER A 157 79.42 -53.37 37.70
C SER A 157 78.03 -53.71 38.24
N LEU A 158 78.00 -54.60 39.24
CA LEU A 158 76.82 -55.00 39.99
C LEU A 158 76.23 -53.79 40.74
N SER A 159 74.96 -53.51 40.51
CA SER A 159 74.07 -52.93 41.50
C SER A 159 72.66 -53.43 41.22
N ASN A 160 72.01 -53.86 42.30
CA ASN A 160 70.62 -54.31 42.44
C ASN A 160 69.67 -53.83 41.32
N PRO A 161 68.77 -54.66 40.73
CA PRO A 161 67.74 -54.13 39.85
C PRO A 161 66.77 -53.35 40.74
N ALA A 162 67.03 -52.05 40.94
CA ALA A 162 66.03 -51.13 41.39
C ALA A 162 64.86 -51.26 40.42
N ALA A 163 63.66 -51.50 40.96
CA ALA A 163 62.43 -51.40 40.21
C ALA A 163 62.49 -50.14 39.33
N PRO A 164 62.02 -50.17 38.08
CA PRO A 164 62.09 -49.02 37.19
C PRO A 164 61.51 -47.81 37.91
N THR A 165 62.38 -46.91 38.32
CA THR A 165 62.03 -45.73 39.10
C THR A 165 61.48 -44.77 38.07
N PHE A 166 60.15 -44.72 37.94
CA PHE A 166 59.52 -43.90 36.92
C PHE A 166 59.64 -42.43 37.34
N ASP A 167 60.57 -41.72 36.71
CA ASP A 167 60.83 -40.31 37.02
C ASP A 167 60.01 -39.41 36.09
N PHE A 168 58.98 -38.74 36.64
CA PHE A 168 58.17 -37.76 35.92
C PHE A 168 58.84 -36.37 35.87
N GLY A 169 60.01 -36.20 36.48
CA GLY A 169 60.70 -34.91 36.62
C GLY A 169 60.09 -34.03 37.71
N ALA A 170 59.64 -34.65 38.80
CA ALA A 170 59.13 -34.01 40.02
C ALA A 170 59.97 -34.47 41.24
N ASP A 171 59.71 -33.91 42.42
CA ASP A 171 60.31 -34.40 43.66
C ASP A 171 59.85 -35.84 44.00
N ASP A 172 60.61 -36.55 44.84
CA ASP A 172 60.38 -37.97 45.17
C ASP A 172 58.96 -38.24 45.69
N GLN A 173 58.40 -37.31 46.48
CA GLN A 173 57.05 -37.44 47.03
C GLN A 173 55.99 -37.29 45.92
N THR A 174 56.12 -36.28 45.06
CA THR A 174 55.23 -36.09 43.92
C THR A 174 55.33 -37.25 42.92
N ASN A 175 56.53 -37.74 42.62
CA ASN A 175 56.73 -38.90 41.74
C ASN A 175 56.04 -40.16 42.28
N ALA A 176 56.10 -40.41 43.60
CA ALA A 176 55.41 -41.55 44.22
C ALA A 176 53.87 -41.43 44.10
N LEU A 177 53.31 -40.23 44.31
CA LEU A 177 51.88 -39.97 44.15
C LEU A 177 51.43 -40.13 42.67
N LEU A 178 52.21 -39.61 41.72
CA LEU A 178 51.93 -39.76 40.29
C LEU A 178 51.95 -41.23 39.83
N LEU A 179 52.84 -42.05 40.40
CA LEU A 179 52.89 -43.48 40.15
C LEU A 179 51.66 -44.20 40.75
N GLN A 180 51.22 -43.81 41.94
CA GLN A 180 49.99 -44.32 42.55
C GLN A 180 48.77 -43.98 41.66
N ASP A 181 48.65 -42.74 41.19
CA ASP A 181 47.57 -42.33 40.29
C ASP A 181 47.60 -43.13 38.97
N ALA A 182 48.79 -43.40 38.43
CA ALA A 182 48.94 -44.21 37.22
C ALA A 182 48.44 -45.65 37.43
N GLN A 183 48.63 -46.22 38.62
CA GLN A 183 48.09 -47.54 38.98
C GLN A 183 46.57 -47.49 39.16
N THR A 184 46.05 -46.46 39.84
CA THR A 184 44.61 -46.26 40.05
C THR A 184 43.85 -46.01 38.74
N PHE A 185 44.51 -45.40 37.74
CA PHE A 185 43.93 -45.08 36.43
C PHE A 185 43.33 -46.28 35.67
N ILE A 186 43.84 -47.49 35.93
CA ILE A 186 43.45 -48.72 35.21
C ILE A 186 42.22 -49.40 35.87
N VAL A 187 41.83 -49.00 37.08
CA VAL A 187 40.85 -49.72 37.91
C VAL A 187 39.40 -49.59 37.41
N SER A 188 38.92 -48.37 37.17
CA SER A 188 37.54 -48.10 36.75
C SER A 188 37.43 -46.75 36.02
N THR A 189 36.28 -46.45 35.40
CA THR A 189 36.06 -45.14 34.75
C THR A 189 36.18 -43.98 35.74
N THR A 190 35.58 -44.12 36.92
CA THR A 190 35.69 -43.11 37.98
C THR A 190 37.12 -42.95 38.48
N ALA A 191 37.80 -44.07 38.73
CA ALA A 191 39.20 -44.07 39.14
C ALA A 191 40.09 -43.41 38.08
N ARG A 192 39.81 -43.67 36.79
CA ARG A 192 40.49 -43.05 35.65
C ARG A 192 40.35 -41.52 35.62
N ILE A 193 39.13 -41.02 35.80
CA ILE A 193 38.81 -39.59 35.76
C ILE A 193 39.41 -38.87 36.97
N MET A 194 39.29 -39.45 38.17
CA MET A 194 39.79 -38.87 39.40
C MET A 194 41.32 -38.92 39.50
N ALA A 195 41.95 -40.03 39.11
CA ALA A 195 43.42 -40.13 39.05
C ALA A 195 44.00 -39.16 38.02
N ALA A 196 43.36 -39.00 36.86
CA ALA A 196 43.78 -38.00 35.87
C ALA A 196 43.68 -36.57 36.43
N LYS A 197 42.62 -36.24 37.17
CA LYS A 197 42.48 -34.93 37.83
C LYS A 197 43.57 -34.70 38.86
N HIS A 198 43.78 -35.66 39.77
CA HIS A 198 44.78 -35.55 40.84
C HIS A 198 46.19 -35.44 40.26
N ALA A 199 46.54 -36.29 39.28
CA ALA A 199 47.82 -36.23 38.59
C ALA A 199 48.00 -34.90 37.82
N HIS A 200 46.96 -34.37 37.18
CA HIS A 200 47.01 -33.07 36.52
C HIS A 200 47.27 -31.94 37.52
N ASP A 201 46.57 -31.93 38.66
CA ASP A 201 46.73 -30.92 39.70
C ASP A 201 48.12 -30.98 40.34
N LEU A 202 48.69 -32.18 40.54
CA LEU A 202 50.08 -32.38 40.96
C LEU A 202 51.09 -31.90 39.89
N CYS A 203 50.81 -32.15 38.61
CA CYS A 203 51.66 -31.73 37.51
C CYS A 203 51.58 -30.21 37.23
N ALA A 204 50.51 -29.52 37.61
CA ALA A 204 50.31 -28.10 37.35
C ALA A 204 51.41 -27.22 37.98
N ASN A 205 52.04 -27.69 39.07
CA ASN A 205 53.13 -27.00 39.75
C ASN A 205 54.50 -27.23 39.08
N ASN A 206 54.64 -28.26 38.24
CA ASN A 206 55.90 -28.66 37.61
C ASN A 206 55.86 -28.37 36.11
N LYS A 207 56.33 -27.17 35.73
CA LYS A 207 56.27 -26.57 34.37
C LYS A 207 57.06 -27.32 33.26
N ASN A 208 57.52 -28.55 33.51
CA ASN A 208 58.49 -29.29 32.68
C ASN A 208 57.88 -30.44 31.85
N GLY A 209 56.60 -30.35 31.49
CA GLY A 209 55.94 -31.39 30.70
C GLY A 209 55.64 -32.69 31.46
N THR A 210 55.72 -32.66 32.80
CA THR A 210 55.38 -33.75 33.72
C THR A 210 54.00 -34.34 33.41
N TRP A 211 53.01 -33.50 33.12
CA TRP A 211 51.67 -33.94 32.70
C TRP A 211 51.70 -34.78 31.41
N GLY A 212 52.44 -34.33 30.40
CA GLY A 212 52.58 -35.07 29.14
C GLY A 212 53.26 -36.43 29.35
N LYS A 213 54.29 -36.48 30.22
CA LYS A 213 54.95 -37.74 30.62
C LYS A 213 53.98 -38.67 31.34
N TRP A 214 53.19 -38.16 32.28
CA TRP A 214 52.19 -38.96 32.98
C TRP A 214 51.14 -39.52 32.02
N CYS A 215 50.59 -38.70 31.11
CA CYS A 215 49.66 -39.16 30.08
C CYS A 215 50.28 -40.28 29.22
N ALA A 216 51.54 -40.13 28.78
CA ALA A 216 52.24 -41.15 28.01
C ALA A 216 52.44 -42.45 28.80
N THR A 217 52.66 -42.35 30.12
CA THR A 217 52.86 -43.49 31.03
C THR A 217 51.60 -44.33 31.18
N VAL A 218 50.44 -43.68 31.32
CA VAL A 218 49.15 -44.36 31.38
C VAL A 218 48.58 -44.70 30.00
N GLY A 219 49.32 -44.40 28.93
CA GLY A 219 48.98 -44.77 27.56
C GLY A 219 47.91 -43.91 26.88
N ILE A 220 47.73 -42.65 27.31
CA ILE A 220 46.76 -41.72 26.70
C ILE A 220 47.44 -40.51 26.08
N SER A 221 46.76 -39.86 25.13
CA SER A 221 47.18 -38.55 24.64
C SER A 221 46.93 -37.47 25.68
N ARG A 222 47.74 -36.40 25.65
CA ARG A 222 47.53 -35.21 26.48
C ARG A 222 46.11 -34.67 26.35
N ASP A 223 45.58 -34.56 25.13
CA ASP A 223 44.20 -34.12 24.87
C ASP A 223 43.15 -35.01 25.54
N THR A 224 43.38 -36.32 25.59
CA THR A 224 42.48 -37.25 26.28
C THR A 224 42.55 -37.04 27.79
N GLY A 225 43.75 -36.83 28.33
CA GLY A 225 43.96 -36.44 29.71
C GLY A 225 43.21 -35.15 30.06
N ASP A 226 43.39 -34.08 29.27
CA ASP A 226 42.76 -32.78 29.50
C ASP A 226 41.22 -32.88 29.47
N ARG A 227 40.66 -33.73 28.60
CA ARG A 227 39.21 -34.00 28.58
C ARG A 227 38.74 -34.74 29.84
N LEU A 228 39.52 -35.69 30.37
CA LEU A 228 39.20 -36.37 31.64
C LEU A 228 39.22 -35.40 32.81
N VAL A 229 40.23 -34.52 32.87
CA VAL A 229 40.33 -33.46 33.90
C VAL A 229 39.11 -32.54 33.84
N ASN A 230 38.68 -32.15 32.63
CA ASN A 230 37.50 -31.31 32.44
C ASN A 230 36.20 -32.02 32.87
N ILE A 231 36.04 -33.33 32.57
CA ILE A 231 34.94 -34.12 33.11
C ILE A 231 34.99 -34.12 34.64
N ALA A 232 36.15 -34.37 35.23
CA ALA A 232 36.31 -34.40 36.68
C ALA A 232 35.96 -33.05 37.34
N ALA A 233 36.31 -31.94 36.70
CA ALA A 233 35.97 -30.59 37.18
C ALA A 233 34.45 -30.32 37.14
N GLN A 234 33.75 -30.80 36.12
CA GLN A 234 32.31 -30.56 35.96
C GLN A 234 31.43 -31.58 36.70
N CYS A 235 31.87 -32.84 36.76
CA CYS A 235 31.07 -33.99 37.19
C CYS A 235 31.58 -34.65 38.48
N GLY A 236 32.79 -34.34 38.95
CA GLY A 236 33.48 -35.09 40.02
C GLY A 236 32.75 -35.13 41.36
N ASN A 237 31.86 -34.16 41.62
CA ASN A 237 31.07 -34.08 42.86
C ASN A 237 29.58 -34.39 42.64
N ILE A 238 29.16 -34.71 41.42
CA ILE A 238 27.75 -34.95 41.10
C ILE A 238 27.40 -36.40 41.42
N GLN A 239 26.32 -36.58 42.16
CA GLN A 239 25.75 -37.89 42.47
C GLN A 239 24.34 -37.99 41.92
N ILE A 240 24.04 -39.14 41.32
CA ILE A 240 22.70 -39.54 40.88
C ILE A 240 22.26 -40.65 41.83
N GLU A 241 21.19 -40.40 42.58
CA GLU A 241 20.63 -41.37 43.56
C GLU A 241 21.68 -41.90 44.58
N GLY A 242 22.63 -41.05 44.97
CA GLY A 242 23.70 -41.43 45.92
C GLY A 242 24.88 -42.18 45.30
N THR A 243 24.89 -42.41 43.98
CA THR A 243 26.01 -42.99 43.23
C THR A 243 26.69 -41.91 42.40
N SER A 244 28.03 -41.96 42.29
CA SER A 244 28.78 -41.01 41.45
C SER A 244 28.29 -41.06 40.00
N ILE A 245 28.04 -39.89 39.40
CA ILE A 245 27.67 -39.80 37.97
C ILE A 245 28.71 -40.46 37.06
N LEU A 246 29.97 -40.49 37.49
CA LEU A 246 31.09 -41.08 36.75
C LEU A 246 30.99 -42.62 36.64
N ASP A 247 30.24 -43.26 37.54
CA ASP A 247 29.94 -44.70 37.53
C ASP A 247 28.62 -45.02 36.81
N VAL A 248 27.66 -44.10 36.83
CA VAL A 248 26.32 -44.31 36.25
C VAL A 248 26.29 -43.98 34.76
N GLN A 249 26.89 -42.86 34.35
CA GLN A 249 26.77 -42.36 32.98
C GLN A 249 27.88 -42.88 32.07
N PRO A 250 27.59 -43.20 30.79
CA PRO A 250 28.61 -43.67 29.87
C PRO A 250 29.61 -42.56 29.56
N LEU A 251 30.91 -42.90 29.56
CA LEU A 251 32.01 -41.96 29.36
C LEU A 251 31.86 -41.08 28.10
N LYS A 252 31.31 -41.63 27.01
CA LYS A 252 31.04 -40.89 25.77
C LYS A 252 30.03 -39.75 25.99
N LEU A 253 29.03 -39.95 26.84
CA LEU A 253 28.04 -38.93 27.18
C LEU A 253 28.64 -37.87 28.08
N LEU A 254 29.45 -38.27 29.08
CA LEU A 254 30.20 -37.34 29.93
C LEU A 254 31.15 -36.45 29.11
N TYR A 255 31.86 -37.03 28.13
CA TYR A 255 32.68 -36.24 27.20
C TYR A 255 31.87 -35.24 26.38
N ALA A 256 30.65 -35.60 25.97
CA ALA A 256 29.79 -34.71 25.20
C ALA A 256 29.23 -33.57 26.06
N ALA A 257 28.78 -33.89 27.27
CA ALA A 257 28.28 -32.90 28.23
C ALA A 257 29.38 -31.94 28.70
N ALA A 258 30.60 -32.42 28.89
CA ALA A 258 31.72 -31.60 29.34
C ALA A 258 32.25 -30.60 28.30
N LYS A 259 31.79 -30.67 27.04
CA LYS A 259 32.20 -29.70 26.01
C LYS A 259 31.68 -28.30 26.34
N PRO A 260 32.51 -27.24 26.17
CA PRO A 260 32.06 -25.86 26.37
C PRO A 260 30.89 -25.47 25.45
N SER A 261 30.85 -26.03 24.24
CA SER A 261 29.83 -25.77 23.22
C SER A 261 28.47 -26.42 23.51
N THR A 262 28.37 -27.26 24.54
CA THR A 262 27.12 -27.94 24.87
C THR A 262 26.19 -26.96 25.59
N PRO A 263 24.92 -26.80 25.16
CA PRO A 263 23.95 -25.94 25.84
C PRO A 263 23.73 -26.38 27.28
N GLU A 264 23.58 -25.42 28.19
CA GLU A 264 23.49 -25.70 29.63
C GLU A 264 22.29 -26.60 29.98
N VAL A 265 21.15 -26.41 29.31
CA VAL A 265 19.97 -27.27 29.45
C VAL A 265 20.27 -28.73 29.14
N VAL A 266 21.09 -28.99 28.12
CA VAL A 266 21.51 -30.35 27.74
C VAL A 266 22.50 -30.93 28.74
N LYS A 267 23.42 -30.10 29.27
CA LYS A 267 24.37 -30.53 30.31
C LYS A 267 23.64 -30.95 31.58
N GLN A 268 22.73 -30.10 32.06
CA GLN A 268 21.95 -30.36 33.26
C GLN A 268 21.15 -31.66 33.12
N ALA A 269 20.49 -31.89 31.98
CA ALA A 269 19.75 -33.13 31.73
C ALA A 269 20.63 -34.40 31.76
N VAL A 270 21.92 -34.30 31.39
CA VAL A 270 22.87 -35.42 31.56
C VAL A 270 23.27 -35.57 33.03
N PHE A 271 23.42 -34.46 33.76
CA PHE A 271 23.87 -34.43 35.15
C PHE A 271 22.80 -34.87 36.15
N THR A 272 21.52 -34.60 35.85
CA THR A 272 20.36 -35.06 36.64
C THR A 272 20.01 -36.52 36.35
N GLY A 273 20.50 -37.08 35.24
CA GLY A 273 20.19 -38.44 34.81
C GLY A 273 18.96 -38.55 33.90
N ASP A 274 18.35 -37.43 33.49
CA ASP A 274 17.21 -37.41 32.55
C ASP A 274 17.61 -37.93 31.16
N ILE A 275 18.88 -37.75 30.80
CA ILE A 275 19.49 -38.31 29.59
C ILE A 275 20.57 -39.29 30.02
N THR A 276 20.38 -40.56 29.68
CA THR A 276 21.36 -41.63 29.97
C THR A 276 22.05 -42.14 28.71
N THR A 277 21.53 -41.80 27.53
CA THR A 277 22.07 -42.28 26.25
C THR A 277 22.60 -41.16 25.36
N TYR A 278 23.63 -41.50 24.57
CA TYR A 278 24.16 -40.57 23.56
C TYR A 278 23.14 -40.25 22.46
N LYS A 279 22.19 -41.15 22.20
CA LYS A 279 21.14 -40.94 21.18
C LYS A 279 20.14 -39.86 21.62
N GLU A 280 19.73 -39.87 22.88
CA GLU A 280 18.88 -38.82 23.47
C GLU A 280 19.58 -37.47 23.48
N TYR A 281 20.86 -37.44 23.86
CA TYR A 281 21.69 -36.24 23.77
C TYR A 281 21.71 -35.64 22.36
N GLN A 282 21.94 -36.47 21.33
CA GLN A 282 21.93 -36.01 19.94
C GLN A 282 20.56 -35.51 19.50
N LYS A 283 19.49 -36.18 19.92
CA LYS A 283 18.12 -35.75 19.62
C LYS A 283 17.83 -34.40 20.26
N LEU A 284 18.20 -34.18 21.52
CA LEU A 284 17.96 -32.91 22.22
C LEU A 284 18.79 -31.77 21.61
N MET A 285 20.05 -32.02 21.26
CA MET A 285 20.89 -31.06 20.54
C MET A 285 20.28 -30.65 19.19
N ALA A 286 19.78 -31.63 18.43
CA ALA A 286 19.12 -31.38 17.15
C ALA A 286 17.80 -30.61 17.33
N GLN A 287 17.01 -30.93 18.37
CA GLN A 287 15.79 -30.20 18.69
C GLN A 287 16.08 -28.75 19.08
N LEU A 288 17.10 -28.51 19.92
CA LEU A 288 17.44 -27.16 20.36
C LEU A 288 18.00 -26.31 19.22
N LYS A 289 18.74 -26.93 18.29
CA LYS A 289 19.16 -26.29 17.05
C LYS A 289 17.96 -25.94 16.15
N ALA A 290 17.06 -26.89 15.91
CA ALA A 290 15.88 -26.68 15.08
C ALA A 290 14.93 -25.62 15.68
N GLU A 291 14.81 -25.59 17.01
CA GLU A 291 14.02 -24.57 17.70
C GLU A 291 14.66 -23.19 17.59
N LYS A 292 15.99 -23.11 17.72
CA LYS A 292 16.71 -21.86 17.48
C LYS A 292 16.51 -21.36 16.04
N GLU A 293 16.66 -22.23 15.05
CA GLU A 293 16.42 -21.87 13.64
C GLU A 293 14.96 -21.43 13.40
N ARG A 294 13.98 -22.08 14.05
CA ARG A 294 12.58 -21.67 14.00
C ARG A 294 12.35 -20.31 14.66
N ALA A 295 12.99 -20.04 15.80
CA ALA A 295 12.91 -18.75 16.49
C ALA A 295 13.52 -17.63 15.66
N ASP A 296 14.73 -17.85 15.12
CA ASP A 296 15.42 -16.88 14.25
C ASP A 296 14.57 -16.59 12.97
N ALA A 297 13.91 -17.60 12.40
CA ALA A 297 13.00 -17.43 11.27
C ALA A 297 11.72 -16.66 11.66
N ALA A 298 11.13 -16.95 12.82
CA ALA A 298 9.96 -16.22 13.32
C ALA A 298 10.28 -14.74 13.60
N GLU A 299 11.46 -14.44 14.14
CA GLU A 299 11.95 -13.08 14.34
C GLU A 299 12.10 -12.33 13.00
N ALA A 300 12.68 -12.98 12.00
CA ALA A 300 12.77 -12.41 10.64
C ALA A 300 11.39 -12.13 10.02
N HIS A 301 10.41 -13.01 10.25
CA HIS A 301 9.03 -12.79 9.80
C HIS A 301 8.36 -11.62 10.52
N LEU A 302 8.55 -11.47 11.83
CA LEU A 302 8.03 -10.35 12.59
C LEU A 302 8.63 -9.02 12.14
N GLU A 303 9.93 -8.98 11.87
CA GLU A 303 10.61 -7.78 11.37
C GLU A 303 10.07 -7.37 9.99
N ALA A 304 9.87 -8.34 9.09
CA ALA A 304 9.26 -8.08 7.78
C ALA A 304 7.83 -7.53 7.90
N ALA A 305 7.00 -8.14 8.76
CA ALA A 305 5.63 -7.68 8.98
C ALA A 305 5.58 -6.25 9.58
N ASN A 306 6.50 -5.92 10.49
CA ASN A 306 6.61 -4.58 11.04
C ASN A 306 7.00 -3.54 9.97
N ALA A 307 7.92 -3.90 9.06
CA ALA A 307 8.27 -3.05 7.93
C ALA A 307 7.05 -2.78 7.01
N ASP A 308 6.24 -3.80 6.74
CA ASP A 308 5.03 -3.67 5.94
C ASP A 308 3.97 -2.80 6.61
N ILE A 309 3.76 -2.95 7.93
CA ILE A 309 2.84 -2.12 8.71
C ILE A 309 3.28 -0.65 8.68
N ASN A 310 4.57 -0.38 8.85
CA ASN A 310 5.10 0.98 8.75
C ASN A 310 4.88 1.57 7.34
N GLY A 311 5.16 0.78 6.30
CA GLY A 311 4.91 1.19 4.91
C GLY A 311 3.42 1.42 4.60
N LEU A 312 2.51 0.67 5.22
CA LEU A 312 1.06 0.89 5.15
C LEU A 312 0.65 2.18 5.87
N ALA A 313 1.19 2.43 7.07
CA ALA A 313 0.90 3.63 7.86
C ALA A 313 1.31 4.91 7.12
N GLU A 314 2.50 4.93 6.49
CA GLU A 314 2.94 6.06 5.68
C GLU A 314 2.02 6.31 4.47
N ARG A 315 1.57 5.24 3.81
CA ARG A 315 0.62 5.35 2.69
C ARG A 315 -0.74 5.87 3.14
N ALA A 316 -1.23 5.42 4.29
CA ALA A 316 -2.48 5.91 4.87
C ALA A 316 -2.40 7.41 5.20
N GLN A 317 -1.30 7.86 5.81
CA GLN A 317 -1.09 9.27 6.13
C GLN A 317 -1.04 10.16 4.86
N LYS A 318 -0.36 9.70 3.81
CA LYS A 318 -0.33 10.39 2.51
C LYS A 318 -1.74 10.47 1.91
N ALA A 319 -2.49 9.38 1.94
CA ALA A 319 -3.86 9.36 1.43
C ALA A 319 -4.80 10.29 2.23
N GLU A 320 -4.65 10.37 3.54
CA GLU A 320 -5.40 11.30 4.39
C GLU A 320 -5.09 12.76 4.04
N THR A 321 -3.81 13.09 3.89
CA THR A 321 -3.37 14.43 3.49
C THR A 321 -3.94 14.84 2.13
N GLU A 322 -3.96 13.93 1.16
CA GLU A 322 -4.57 14.21 -0.16
C GLU A 322 -6.09 14.34 -0.08
N ARG A 323 -6.76 13.55 0.77
CA ARG A 323 -8.21 13.73 1.02
C ARG A 323 -8.53 15.09 1.63
N ASP A 324 -7.72 15.59 2.54
CA ASP A 324 -7.94 16.89 3.16
C ASP A 324 -7.74 18.04 2.18
N LYS A 325 -6.73 17.95 1.29
CA LYS A 325 -6.59 18.89 0.16
C LYS A 325 -7.82 18.86 -0.74
N ALA A 326 -8.25 17.67 -1.17
CA ALA A 326 -9.44 17.51 -2.00
C ALA A 326 -10.71 18.07 -1.33
N ARG A 327 -10.87 17.87 -0.01
CA ARG A 327 -11.97 18.46 0.77
C ARG A 327 -11.89 19.99 0.82
N ALA A 328 -10.70 20.57 0.96
CA ALA A 328 -10.52 22.01 0.93
C ALA A 328 -10.91 22.61 -0.44
N ASP A 329 -10.51 21.95 -1.52
CA ASP A 329 -10.86 22.36 -2.90
C ASP A 329 -12.37 22.25 -3.16
N GLN A 330 -12.99 21.17 -2.70
CA GLN A 330 -14.46 21.00 -2.77
C GLN A 330 -15.18 22.10 -1.99
N LEU A 331 -14.72 22.43 -0.78
CA LEU A 331 -15.31 23.50 0.02
C LEU A 331 -15.15 24.87 -0.63
N SER A 332 -14.01 25.14 -1.26
CA SER A 332 -13.79 26.38 -2.02
C SER A 332 -14.75 26.46 -3.21
N THR A 333 -14.84 25.39 -3.99
CA THR A 333 -15.73 25.31 -5.16
C THR A 333 -17.20 25.51 -4.75
N ALA A 334 -17.63 24.89 -3.65
CA ALA A 334 -18.99 25.05 -3.13
C ALA A 334 -19.28 26.51 -2.74
N LYS A 335 -18.32 27.22 -2.15
CA LYS A 335 -18.47 28.66 -1.83
C LYS A 335 -18.62 29.51 -3.09
N ASP A 336 -17.87 29.19 -4.14
CA ASP A 336 -17.95 29.91 -5.41
C ASP A 336 -19.28 29.65 -6.12
N CYS A 337 -19.74 28.40 -6.16
CA CYS A 337 -21.07 28.05 -6.67
C CYS A 337 -22.19 28.80 -5.92
N ASN A 338 -22.12 28.86 -4.59
CA ASN A 338 -23.09 29.61 -3.78
C ASN A 338 -23.05 31.12 -4.09
N ARG A 339 -21.85 31.70 -4.24
CA ARG A 339 -21.68 33.11 -4.62
C ARG A 339 -22.28 33.38 -6.01
N LEU A 340 -22.05 32.50 -6.97
CA LEU A 340 -22.62 32.60 -8.31
C LEU A 340 -24.15 32.48 -8.28
N GLY A 341 -24.69 31.51 -7.52
CA GLY A 341 -26.13 31.37 -7.34
C GLY A 341 -26.79 32.63 -6.77
N LEU A 342 -26.16 33.26 -5.78
CA LEU A 342 -26.65 34.52 -5.23
C LEU A 342 -26.62 35.66 -6.26
N LYS A 343 -25.54 35.77 -7.05
CA LYS A 343 -25.45 36.77 -8.13
C LYS A 343 -26.52 36.56 -9.19
N VAL A 344 -26.73 35.31 -9.62
CA VAL A 344 -27.77 34.96 -10.61
C VAL A 344 -29.14 35.35 -10.09
N SER A 345 -29.44 35.10 -8.80
CA SER A 345 -30.70 35.56 -8.19
C SER A 345 -30.83 37.08 -8.21
N GLN A 346 -29.76 37.81 -7.88
CA GLN A 346 -29.77 39.28 -7.90
C GLN A 346 -29.96 39.84 -9.30
N GLU A 347 -29.30 39.26 -10.32
CA GLU A 347 -29.48 39.71 -11.71
C GLU A 347 -30.88 39.39 -12.23
N LYS A 348 -31.46 38.25 -11.83
CA LYS A 348 -32.86 37.93 -12.13
C LYS A 348 -33.80 38.98 -11.55
N ASP A 349 -33.64 39.34 -10.28
CA ASP A 349 -34.47 40.38 -9.65
C ASP A 349 -34.31 41.75 -10.34
N ARG A 350 -33.11 42.05 -10.87
CA ARG A 350 -32.88 43.28 -11.66
C ARG A 350 -33.55 43.22 -13.02
N ALA A 351 -33.48 42.08 -13.70
CA ALA A 351 -34.14 41.85 -14.99
C ALA A 351 -35.66 41.98 -14.85
N ASP A 352 -36.26 41.34 -13.85
CA ASP A 352 -37.71 41.40 -13.59
C ASP A 352 -38.15 42.86 -13.33
N LYS A 353 -37.36 43.63 -12.57
CA LYS A 353 -37.62 45.06 -12.35
C LYS A 353 -37.47 45.90 -13.61
N ALA A 354 -36.50 45.59 -14.47
CA ALA A 354 -36.30 46.29 -15.74
C ALA A 354 -37.46 46.01 -16.70
N GLU A 355 -37.91 44.77 -16.79
CA GLU A 355 -39.08 44.37 -17.57
C GLU A 355 -40.35 45.08 -17.10
N ALA A 356 -40.58 45.15 -15.79
CA ALA A 356 -41.72 45.87 -15.23
C ALA A 356 -41.70 47.36 -15.61
N ARG A 357 -40.53 48.02 -15.58
CA ARG A 357 -40.38 49.42 -16.03
C ARG A 357 -40.60 49.57 -17.53
N ALA A 358 -40.09 48.65 -18.35
CA ALA A 358 -40.27 48.68 -19.79
C ALA A 358 -41.76 48.59 -20.16
N LYS A 359 -42.50 47.70 -19.48
CA LYS A 359 -43.95 47.56 -19.66
C LYS A 359 -44.72 48.81 -19.23
N ASP A 360 -44.32 49.45 -18.14
CA ASP A 360 -44.93 50.72 -17.71
C ASP A 360 -44.69 51.84 -18.73
N ALA A 361 -43.45 51.99 -19.21
CA ALA A 361 -43.10 52.96 -20.25
C ALA A 361 -43.87 52.71 -21.55
N GLU A 362 -44.03 51.45 -21.96
CA GLU A 362 -44.84 51.08 -23.13
C GLU A 362 -46.31 51.48 -22.96
N ASN A 363 -46.89 51.23 -21.78
CA ASN A 363 -48.25 51.66 -21.47
C ASN A 363 -48.40 53.19 -21.56
N GLN A 364 -47.46 53.96 -20.99
CA GLN A 364 -47.46 55.42 -21.05
C GLN A 364 -47.32 55.94 -22.49
N LEU A 365 -46.44 55.34 -23.29
CA LEU A 365 -46.27 55.67 -24.71
C LEU A 365 -47.54 55.35 -25.51
N SER A 366 -48.20 54.24 -25.22
CA SER A 366 -49.47 53.88 -25.85
C SER A 366 -50.56 54.90 -25.55
N GLY A 367 -50.67 55.35 -24.29
CA GLY A 367 -51.60 56.42 -23.90
C GLY A 367 -51.26 57.74 -24.58
N SER A 368 -49.98 58.09 -24.64
CA SER A 368 -49.51 59.30 -25.33
C SER A 368 -49.81 59.26 -26.84
N ARG A 369 -49.64 58.10 -27.50
CA ARG A 369 -50.03 57.91 -28.91
C ARG A 369 -51.52 58.11 -29.13
N GLN A 370 -52.38 57.58 -28.25
CA GLN A 370 -53.83 57.78 -28.35
C GLN A 370 -54.21 59.26 -28.21
N VAL A 371 -53.57 59.99 -27.30
CA VAL A 371 -53.79 61.44 -27.13
C VAL A 371 -53.33 62.20 -28.38
N ALA A 372 -52.16 61.86 -28.93
CA ALA A 372 -51.65 62.48 -30.15
C ALA A 372 -52.57 62.22 -31.36
N GLU A 373 -53.09 61.00 -31.50
CA GLU A 373 -54.04 60.64 -32.56
C GLU A 373 -55.38 61.38 -32.40
N ALA A 374 -55.91 61.47 -31.18
CA ALA A 374 -57.12 62.24 -30.90
C ALA A 374 -56.94 63.74 -31.16
N ALA A 375 -55.77 64.29 -30.83
CA ALA A 375 -55.43 65.68 -31.13
C ALA A 375 -55.36 65.93 -32.64
N LYS A 376 -54.80 65.00 -33.42
CA LYS A 376 -54.77 65.06 -34.88
C LYS A 376 -56.18 65.09 -35.47
N LEU A 377 -57.06 64.17 -35.04
CA LEU A 377 -58.46 64.13 -35.50
C LEU A 377 -59.21 65.43 -35.18
N ARG A 378 -58.95 66.04 -34.01
CA ARG A 378 -59.54 67.35 -33.66
C ARG A 378 -58.99 68.48 -34.53
N ALA A 379 -57.70 68.47 -34.83
CA ALA A 379 -57.09 69.44 -35.73
C ALA A 379 -57.69 69.35 -37.13
N ASP A 380 -57.81 68.12 -37.67
CA ASP A 380 -58.43 67.86 -38.98
C ASP A 380 -59.88 68.38 -38.99
N LYS A 381 -60.67 68.09 -37.93
CA LYS A 381 -62.05 68.58 -37.80
C LYS A 381 -62.13 70.12 -37.73
N LEU A 382 -61.27 70.76 -36.95
CA LEU A 382 -61.21 72.23 -36.86
C LEU A 382 -60.82 72.86 -38.20
N GLN A 383 -59.97 72.20 -38.98
CA GLN A 383 -59.59 72.65 -40.32
C GLN A 383 -60.78 72.58 -41.28
N GLU A 384 -61.58 71.50 -41.22
CA GLU A 384 -62.83 71.38 -41.98
C GLU A 384 -63.87 72.43 -41.58
N GLU A 385 -64.08 72.64 -40.27
CA GLU A 385 -65.01 73.67 -39.76
C GLU A 385 -64.56 75.09 -40.18
N ASN A 386 -63.27 75.41 -40.12
CA ASN A 386 -62.74 76.68 -40.62
C ASN A 386 -62.92 76.84 -42.13
N ALA A 387 -62.69 75.79 -42.91
CA ALA A 387 -62.93 75.81 -44.35
C ALA A 387 -64.42 75.98 -44.69
N ALA A 388 -65.32 75.46 -43.85
CA ALA A 388 -66.76 75.67 -43.96
C ALA A 388 -67.19 77.09 -43.55
N LEU A 389 -66.60 77.65 -42.49
CA LEU A 389 -66.83 79.04 -42.05
C LEU A 389 -66.39 80.06 -43.10
N LYS A 390 -65.25 79.83 -43.78
CA LYS A 390 -64.80 80.67 -44.92
C LYS A 390 -65.79 80.71 -46.10
N LYS A 391 -66.71 79.74 -46.20
CA LYS A 391 -67.75 79.70 -47.24
C LYS A 391 -69.03 80.43 -46.84
N GLN A 392 -69.16 80.89 -45.59
CA GLN A 392 -70.26 81.75 -45.17
C GLN A 392 -69.93 83.22 -45.43
N PRO A 393 -70.87 84.04 -45.94
CA PRO A 393 -70.65 85.46 -46.13
C PRO A 393 -70.67 86.18 -44.77
N ILE A 394 -69.52 86.64 -44.29
CA ILE A 394 -69.42 87.45 -43.07
C ILE A 394 -68.98 88.85 -43.45
N ALA A 395 -69.82 89.83 -43.13
CA ALA A 395 -69.51 91.26 -43.15
C ALA A 395 -68.95 91.68 -41.79
N ALA A 396 -67.64 91.59 -41.60
CA ALA A 396 -66.94 92.27 -40.52
C ALA A 396 -65.46 92.43 -40.89
N VAL A 397 -65.00 93.68 -40.90
CA VAL A 397 -63.61 94.07 -41.07
C VAL A 397 -62.83 93.64 -39.82
N VAL A 398 -62.04 92.57 -39.94
CA VAL A 398 -61.01 92.21 -38.97
C VAL A 398 -59.69 92.27 -39.72
N ASP A 399 -58.73 93.00 -39.14
CA ASP A 399 -57.41 93.25 -39.70
C ASP A 399 -56.59 91.95 -39.73
N GLU A 400 -56.36 91.39 -40.92
CA GLU A 400 -55.72 90.08 -41.12
C GLU A 400 -54.29 90.04 -40.56
N GLU A 401 -53.58 91.18 -40.55
CA GLU A 401 -52.18 91.26 -40.12
C GLU A 401 -51.99 90.97 -38.62
N GLU A 402 -52.93 91.40 -37.76
CA GLU A 402 -52.85 91.18 -36.31
C GLU A 402 -53.28 89.77 -35.87
N VAL A 403 -54.06 89.08 -36.72
CA VAL A 403 -54.39 87.66 -36.51
C VAL A 403 -53.20 86.80 -36.89
N ASP A 404 -52.57 87.05 -38.03
CA ASP A 404 -51.38 86.31 -38.48
C ASP A 404 -50.18 86.57 -37.57
N ARG A 405 -50.02 87.78 -37.04
CA ARG A 405 -48.97 88.08 -36.05
C ARG A 405 -49.15 87.27 -34.76
N ARG A 406 -50.37 87.21 -34.19
CA ARG A 406 -50.64 86.44 -32.97
C ARG A 406 -50.62 84.92 -33.19
N ALA A 407 -51.02 84.46 -34.37
CA ALA A 407 -50.91 83.04 -34.75
C ALA A 407 -49.44 82.62 -34.92
N GLY A 408 -48.63 83.45 -35.56
CA GLY A 408 -47.19 83.24 -35.70
C GLY A 408 -46.45 83.24 -34.36
N GLU A 409 -46.81 84.16 -33.45
CA GLU A 409 -46.22 84.24 -32.11
C GLU A 409 -46.52 82.98 -31.27
N LYS A 410 -47.77 82.51 -31.26
CA LYS A 410 -48.15 81.25 -30.58
C LYS A 410 -47.54 80.00 -31.21
N ALA A 411 -47.43 79.95 -32.54
CA ALA A 411 -46.79 78.83 -33.23
C ALA A 411 -45.29 78.78 -32.92
N TYR A 412 -44.63 79.94 -32.82
CA TYR A 412 -43.21 80.02 -32.46
C TYR A 412 -42.97 79.63 -31.00
N GLU A 413 -43.85 80.01 -30.06
CA GLU A 413 -43.75 79.57 -28.66
C GLU A 413 -43.91 78.06 -28.49
N ILE A 414 -44.90 77.45 -29.17
CA ILE A 414 -45.11 75.99 -29.12
C ILE A 414 -43.94 75.25 -29.75
N ALA A 415 -43.44 75.70 -30.91
CA ALA A 415 -42.30 75.10 -31.58
C ALA A 415 -41.00 75.25 -30.75
N ALA A 416 -40.81 76.39 -30.09
CA ALA A 416 -39.66 76.63 -29.22
C ALA A 416 -39.70 75.73 -27.97
N GLY A 417 -40.88 75.58 -27.33
CA GLY A 417 -41.07 74.68 -26.19
C GLY A 417 -40.80 73.21 -26.54
N MET A 418 -41.38 72.72 -27.63
CA MET A 418 -41.19 71.32 -28.08
C MET A 418 -39.73 71.03 -28.47
N THR A 419 -39.03 72.00 -29.06
CA THR A 419 -37.62 71.87 -29.44
C THR A 419 -36.70 71.94 -28.22
N ALA A 420 -37.04 72.74 -27.22
CA ALA A 420 -36.28 72.84 -25.97
C ALA A 420 -36.38 71.54 -25.16
N ASP A 421 -37.59 70.98 -25.02
CA ASP A 421 -37.81 69.72 -24.30
C ASP A 421 -37.13 68.53 -25.01
N TYR A 422 -37.19 68.48 -26.35
CA TYR A 422 -36.51 67.44 -27.13
C TYR A 422 -34.98 67.51 -27.02
N LYS A 423 -34.40 68.74 -27.04
CA LYS A 423 -32.96 68.93 -26.82
C LYS A 423 -32.55 68.58 -25.39
N ALA A 424 -33.35 68.94 -24.39
CA ALA A 424 -33.08 68.60 -23.00
C ALA A 424 -33.10 67.07 -22.78
N GLN A 425 -34.06 66.36 -23.38
CA GLN A 425 -34.11 64.90 -23.32
C GLN A 425 -32.92 64.25 -24.03
N GLN A 426 -32.56 64.72 -25.23
CA GLN A 426 -31.38 64.22 -25.94
C GLN A 426 -30.09 64.45 -25.16
N GLU A 427 -29.96 65.60 -24.48
CA GLU A 427 -28.80 65.91 -23.65
C GLU A 427 -28.77 65.07 -22.36
N GLN A 428 -29.93 64.77 -21.76
CA GLN A 428 -30.06 63.86 -20.62
C GLN A 428 -29.69 62.41 -21.01
N ASP A 429 -30.24 61.90 -22.12
CA ASP A 429 -29.96 60.55 -22.62
C ASP A 429 -28.47 60.40 -22.99
N ALA A 430 -27.85 61.43 -23.55
CA ALA A 430 -26.41 61.45 -23.82
C ALA A 430 -25.59 61.40 -22.51
N ARG A 431 -25.99 62.16 -21.49
CA ARG A 431 -25.32 62.14 -20.17
C ARG A 431 -25.44 60.78 -19.50
N ASP A 432 -26.62 60.16 -19.53
CA ASP A 432 -26.86 58.83 -18.96
C ASP A 432 -26.05 57.74 -19.68
N ALA A 433 -25.92 57.84 -21.02
CA ALA A 433 -25.03 56.96 -21.79
C ALA A 433 -23.56 57.15 -21.40
N TYR A 434 -23.09 58.39 -21.26
CA TYR A 434 -21.72 58.69 -20.80
C TYR A 434 -21.45 58.17 -19.38
N ASP A 435 -22.38 58.34 -18.45
CA ASP A 435 -22.25 57.84 -17.08
C ASP A 435 -22.20 56.30 -17.04
N SER A 436 -23.02 55.63 -17.85
CA SER A 436 -22.97 54.17 -18.01
C SER A 436 -21.61 53.68 -18.49
N ILE A 437 -21.01 54.37 -19.48
CA ILE A 437 -19.65 54.07 -19.97
C ILE A 437 -18.60 54.29 -18.88
N ILE A 438 -18.69 55.37 -18.10
CA ILE A 438 -17.75 55.65 -17.01
C ILE A 438 -17.86 54.60 -15.90
N LEU A 439 -19.08 54.19 -15.53
CA LEU A 439 -19.33 53.13 -14.55
C LEU A 439 -18.81 51.78 -15.05
N ALA A 440 -19.02 51.44 -16.32
CA ALA A 440 -18.47 50.24 -16.94
C ALA A 440 -16.93 50.24 -16.94
N GLY A 441 -16.29 51.36 -17.30
CA GLY A 441 -14.83 51.51 -17.26
C GLY A 441 -14.24 51.36 -15.85
N ARG A 442 -14.92 51.90 -14.83
CA ARG A 442 -14.52 51.72 -13.42
C ARG A 442 -14.68 50.26 -12.97
N SER A 443 -15.76 49.59 -13.38
CA SER A 443 -15.99 48.16 -13.10
C SER A 443 -14.89 47.29 -13.70
N ILE A 444 -14.56 47.48 -14.97
CA ILE A 444 -13.47 46.76 -15.65
C ILE A 444 -12.13 46.99 -14.94
N THR A 445 -11.82 48.23 -14.56
CA THR A 445 -10.59 48.56 -13.81
C THR A 445 -10.52 47.80 -12.48
N SER A 446 -11.62 47.69 -11.75
CA SER A 446 -11.71 46.94 -10.48
C SER A 446 -11.52 45.42 -10.68
N ILE A 447 -12.08 44.86 -11.75
CA ILE A 447 -11.91 43.45 -12.12
C ILE A 447 -10.44 43.17 -12.45
N VAL A 448 -9.79 44.03 -13.24
CA VAL A 448 -8.35 43.90 -13.59
C VAL A 448 -7.46 43.96 -12.35
N GLN A 449 -7.72 44.90 -11.42
CA GLN A 449 -6.95 45.00 -10.17
C GLN A 449 -7.10 43.75 -9.29
N SER A 450 -8.32 43.20 -9.22
CA SER A 450 -8.61 41.98 -8.45
C SER A 450 -7.94 40.75 -9.06
N ALA A 451 -8.03 40.61 -10.39
CA ALA A 451 -7.42 39.50 -11.13
C ALA A 451 -5.88 39.55 -11.05
N LYS A 452 -5.27 40.75 -11.10
CA LYS A 452 -3.81 40.94 -10.93
C LYS A 452 -3.28 40.36 -9.60
N MET A 453 -4.05 40.50 -8.52
CA MET A 453 -3.68 39.92 -7.22
C MET A 453 -3.78 38.39 -7.21
N GLN A 454 -4.70 37.82 -7.99
CA GLN A 454 -4.86 36.37 -8.14
C GLN A 454 -3.79 35.77 -9.05
N PHE A 455 -3.44 36.41 -10.17
CA PHE A 455 -2.38 35.95 -11.08
C PHE A 455 -1.00 35.89 -10.42
N ARG A 456 -0.72 36.78 -9.45
CA ARG A 456 0.54 36.75 -8.67
C ARG A 456 0.72 35.48 -7.85
N LYS A 457 -0.36 34.76 -7.53
CA LYS A 457 -0.32 33.52 -6.74
C LYS A 457 -0.14 32.26 -7.58
N LEU A 458 -0.21 32.36 -8.91
CA LEU A 458 -0.06 31.22 -9.82
C LEU A 458 1.42 31.00 -10.22
N PRO A 459 1.85 29.74 -10.44
CA PRO A 459 3.13 29.40 -11.06
C PRO A 459 3.31 30.07 -12.43
N ASN A 460 4.55 30.39 -12.82
CA ASN A 460 4.83 31.21 -14.01
C ASN A 460 4.24 30.65 -15.31
N ASP A 461 4.29 29.32 -15.45
CA ASP A 461 3.88 28.55 -16.62
C ASP A 461 2.35 28.48 -16.80
N GLN A 462 1.57 28.67 -15.72
CA GLN A 462 0.10 28.78 -15.79
C GLN A 462 -0.39 30.23 -15.81
N ARG A 463 0.44 31.16 -15.31
CA ARG A 463 0.12 32.59 -15.22
C ARG A 463 -0.08 33.22 -16.59
N GLU A 464 0.77 32.91 -17.56
CA GLU A 464 0.73 33.51 -18.89
C GLU A 464 -0.54 33.09 -19.67
N THR A 465 -0.89 31.80 -19.61
CA THR A 465 -2.14 31.28 -20.20
C THR A 465 -3.38 31.90 -19.56
N ALA A 466 -3.40 32.02 -18.23
CA ALA A 466 -4.52 32.63 -17.50
C ALA A 466 -4.67 34.13 -17.79
N ILE A 467 -3.56 34.86 -17.95
CA ILE A 467 -3.56 36.27 -18.34
C ILE A 467 -4.10 36.43 -19.77
N ASN A 468 -3.65 35.61 -20.72
CA ASN A 468 -4.09 35.69 -22.11
C ASN A 468 -5.59 35.38 -22.27
N GLN A 469 -6.10 34.38 -21.54
CA GLN A 469 -7.54 34.09 -21.50
C GLN A 469 -8.33 35.26 -20.92
N PHE A 470 -7.87 35.83 -19.81
CA PHE A 470 -8.54 36.98 -19.18
C PHE A 470 -8.55 38.23 -20.07
N VAL A 471 -7.46 38.52 -20.77
CA VAL A 471 -7.38 39.62 -21.74
C VAL A 471 -8.35 39.39 -22.91
N HIS A 472 -8.45 38.16 -23.43
CA HIS A 472 -9.39 37.82 -24.50
C HIS A 472 -10.86 37.99 -24.05
N THR A 473 -11.20 37.56 -22.83
CA THR A 473 -12.54 37.74 -22.27
C THR A 473 -12.88 39.21 -22.06
N LEU A 474 -11.94 40.02 -21.57
CA LEU A 474 -12.14 41.47 -21.44
C LEU A 474 -12.31 42.16 -22.80
N ALA A 475 -11.53 41.77 -23.80
CA ALA A 475 -11.65 42.31 -25.16
C ALA A 475 -13.00 41.96 -25.80
N SER A 476 -13.51 40.74 -25.58
CA SER A 476 -14.85 40.32 -26.02
C SER A 476 -15.95 41.15 -25.34
N ALA A 477 -15.88 41.32 -24.03
CA ALA A 477 -16.85 42.12 -23.27
C ALA A 477 -16.83 43.60 -23.68
N GLN A 478 -15.65 44.16 -23.99
CA GLN A 478 -15.52 45.53 -24.48
C GLN A 478 -16.05 45.69 -25.93
N GLY A 479 -15.92 44.65 -26.76
CA GLY A 479 -16.50 44.58 -28.10
C GLY A 479 -18.03 44.60 -28.07
N GLU A 480 -18.65 43.90 -27.12
CA GLU A 480 -20.11 43.89 -26.93
C GLU A 480 -20.64 45.24 -26.45
N VAL A 481 -19.94 45.91 -25.52
CA VAL A 481 -20.30 47.27 -25.06
C VAL A 481 -20.19 48.30 -26.21
N SER A 482 -19.22 48.12 -27.12
CA SER A 482 -19.05 49.00 -28.29
C SER A 482 -20.09 48.76 -29.39
N ALA A 483 -20.74 47.58 -29.41
CA ALA A 483 -21.79 47.24 -30.37
C ALA A 483 -23.20 47.63 -29.88
N CYS A 484 -23.36 47.93 -28.59
CA CYS A 484 -24.61 48.41 -28.00
C CYS A 484 -24.76 49.95 -27.98
N LEU A 485 -23.68 50.68 -28.27
CA LEU A 485 -23.69 52.12 -28.61
C LEU A 485 -23.98 52.30 -30.10
#